data_AF-A0A3C2BBF2-F1
#
_entry.id   AF-A0A3C2BBF2-F1
#
_cell.length_a   1.000
_cell.length_b   1.000
_cell.length_c   1.000
_cell.angle_alpha   90.00
_cell.angle_beta   90.00
_cell.angle_gamma   90.00
#
_symmetry.space_group_name_H-M   'P 1'
#
loop_
_entity.id
_entity.type
_entity.pdbx_description
1 polymer ?
#
loop_
_entity_poly.entity_id
_entity_poly.type
_entity_poly.pdbx_seq_one_letter_code
_entity_poly.pdbx_strand_id
1 'polypeptide(L)' 'FIPVFSVSCEMKCKDVFSVKGYGKFIIDEISGISKKGRLHITIKKYK' A
#
# COMPACT_ATOMS: atom_id res chain seq x y z
N PHE A 1 -7.47 2.46 14.33
CA PHE A 1 -7.10 1.24 13.58
C PHE A 1 -8.40 0.63 13.10
N ILE A 2 -8.65 0.62 11.78
CA ILE A 2 -9.91 0.08 11.23
C ILE A 2 -9.64 -1.38 10.86
N PRO A 3 -10.33 -2.36 11.45
CA PRO A 3 -10.15 -3.75 11.06
C PRO A 3 -10.67 -3.95 9.63
N VAL A 4 -9.79 -4.45 8.75
CA VAL A 4 -10.11 -4.73 7.34
C VAL A 4 -10.38 -6.23 7.21
N PHE A 5 -11.60 -6.59 6.79
CA PHE A 5 -12.03 -7.98 6.65
C PHE A 5 -12.02 -8.47 5.19
N SER A 6 -11.84 -7.57 4.23
CA SER A 6 -11.84 -7.87 2.81
C SER A 6 -10.43 -7.80 2.22
N VAL A 7 -10.04 -8.84 1.48
CA VAL A 7 -8.77 -8.89 0.72
C VAL A 7 -8.69 -7.84 -0.39
N SER A 8 -9.83 -7.31 -0.84
CA SER A 8 -9.95 -6.33 -1.92
C SER A 8 -10.12 -4.90 -1.42
N CYS A 9 -9.78 -4.63 -0.16
CA CYS A 9 -9.89 -3.28 0.39
C CYS A 9 -9.02 -2.29 -0.38
N GLU A 10 -9.62 -1.19 -0.83
CA GLU A 10 -8.90 -0.08 -1.43
C GLU A 10 -8.02 0.60 -0.37
N MET A 11 -6.79 0.93 -0.76
CA MET A 11 -5.81 1.63 0.09
C MET A 11 -5.49 2.99 -0.51
N LYS A 12 -5.23 3.98 0.34
CA LYS A 12 -4.91 5.35 -0.07
C LYS A 12 -3.48 5.72 0.36
N CYS A 13 -2.97 6.83 -0.20
CA CYS A 13 -1.73 7.43 0.30
C CYS A 13 -1.83 7.65 1.82
N LYS A 14 -0.72 7.39 2.51
CA LYS A 14 -0.55 7.42 3.98
C LYS A 14 -1.17 6.25 4.74
N ASP A 15 -1.78 5.29 4.08
CA ASP A 15 -2.21 4.06 4.74
C ASP A 15 -1.01 3.17 5.09
N VAL A 16 -1.13 2.50 6.23
CA VAL A 16 -0.12 1.60 6.77
C VAL A 16 -0.58 0.16 6.56
N PHE A 17 0.29 -0.65 5.98
CA PHE A 17 0.03 -2.06 5.77
C PHE A 17 1.23 -2.91 6.20
N SER A 18 0.98 -4.18 6.53
CA SER A 18 2.05 -5.11 6.88
C SER A 18 2.14 -6.22 5.85
N VAL A 19 3.35 -6.54 5.45
CA VAL A 19 3.64 -7.65 4.53
C VAL A 19 4.33 -8.76 5.29
N LYS A 20 3.74 -9.96 5.24
CA LYS A 20 4.29 -11.15 5.88
C LYS A 20 5.71 -11.41 5.37
N GLY A 21 6.66 -11.53 6.28
CA GLY A 21 8.08 -11.78 5.96
C GLY A 21 8.93 -10.52 5.70
N TYR A 22 8.32 -9.34 5.54
CA TYR A 22 9.06 -8.10 5.23
C TYR A 22 8.89 -7.00 6.30
N GLY A 23 7.71 -6.91 6.93
CA GLY A 23 7.44 -5.94 8.00
C GLY A 23 6.31 -4.97 7.68
N LYS A 24 6.29 -3.82 8.37
CA LYS A 24 5.28 -2.76 8.22
C LYS A 24 5.78 -1.65 7.30
N PHE A 25 4.90 -1.16 6.44
CA PHE A 25 5.17 -0.13 5.45
C PHE A 25 4.03 0.88 5.41
N ILE A 26 4.35 2.09 4.97
CA ILE A 26 3.39 3.15 4.68
C ILE A 26 3.44 3.48 3.19
N ILE A 27 2.27 3.67 2.57
CA ILE A 27 2.17 4.16 1.20
C ILE A 27 2.51 5.66 1.21
N ASP A 28 3.63 6.04 0.60
CA ASP A 28 4.06 7.43 0.54
C ASP A 28 3.39 8.15 -0.63
N GLU A 29 3.43 7.53 -1.80
CA GLU A 29 2.90 8.10 -3.04
C GLU A 29 2.31 7.00 -3.92
N ILE A 30 1.14 7.26 -4.48
CA ILE A 30 0.52 6.43 -5.52
C ILE A 30 0.73 7.17 -6.82
N SER A 31 1.65 6.67 -7.64
CA SER A 31 1.86 7.21 -8.97
C SER A 31 0.85 6.61 -9.95
N GLY A 32 0.91 7.08 -11.20
CA GLY A 32 -0.03 6.66 -12.24
C GLY A 32 0.06 5.18 -12.62
N ILE A 33 -0.91 4.78 -13.44
CA ILE A 33 -0.96 3.46 -14.04
C ILE A 33 0.03 3.44 -15.22
N SER A 34 0.91 2.44 -15.25
CA SER A 34 1.82 2.22 -16.38
C SER A 34 1.04 1.91 -17.67
N LYS A 35 1.69 2.05 -18.84
CA LYS A 35 1.11 1.70 -20.14
C LYS A 35 0.55 0.26 -20.24
N LYS A 36 0.92 -0.63 -19.31
CA LYS A 36 0.45 -2.03 -19.21
C LYS A 36 -0.56 -2.26 -18.07
N GLY A 37 -1.16 -1.21 -17.50
CA GLY A 37 -2.17 -1.36 -16.46
C GLY A 37 -1.64 -1.65 -15.04
N ARG A 38 -0.31 -1.58 -14.82
CA ARG A 38 0.27 -1.79 -13.47
C ARG A 38 0.33 -0.49 -12.68
N LEU A 39 -0.13 -0.52 -11.44
CA LEU A 39 -0.04 0.60 -10.50
C LEU A 39 1.38 0.68 -9.93
N HIS A 40 2.01 1.85 -10.05
CA HIS A 40 3.29 2.11 -9.41
C HIS A 40 3.05 2.84 -8.08
N ILE A 41 3.51 2.24 -6.99
CA ILE A 41 3.41 2.83 -5.65
C ILE A 41 4.80 2.97 -5.03
N THR A 42 5.00 4.05 -4.31
CA THR A 42 6.19 4.29 -3.49
C THR A 42 5.84 4.01 -2.04
N ILE A 43 6.62 3.16 -1.39
CA ILE A 43 6.42 2.79 0.01
C ILE A 43 7.63 3.18 0.87
N LYS A 44 7.37 3.57 2.11
CA LYS A 44 8.41 3.80 3.13
C LYS A 44 8.28 2.76 4.24
N LYS A 45 9.42 2.40 4.84
CA LYS A 45 9.42 1.50 6.00
C LYS A 45 8.74 2.23 7.16
N TYR A 46 7.77 1.57 7.79
CA TYR A 46 7.10 2.12 8.96
C TYR A 46 8.10 2.08 10.13
N LYS A 47 8.34 3.24 10.76
CA LYS A 47 9.34 3.41 11.82
C LYS A 47 8.87 2.78 13.13
#